data_AF-D8R9W2-F1
#
_entry.id   AF-D8R9W2-F1
#
_cell.length_a   1.000
_cell.length_b   1.000
_cell.length_c   1.000
_cell.angle_alpha   90.00
_cell.angle_beta   90.00
_cell.angle_gamma   90.00
#
_symmetry.space_group_name_H-M   'P 1'
#
loop_
_entity.id
_entity.type
_entity.pdbx_description
1 polymer ?
#
loop_
_entity_poly.entity_id
_entity_poly.type
_entity_poly.pdbx_seq_one_letter_code
_entity_poly.pdbx_strand_id
1 'polypeptide(L)'
;SHDIARESMVYSYRHALNGFAARFTKEQAARMSPEHHDVPSVFPSRRVETYTTRSWDYMSMGNSQDSLFGTKRPQLRSETKQGEDVIIGLVDTGIWPEVQNFHDDGMSAVPKRWKGICQEGEAFNSSHCNRKLIGARYFYQSYLHSKGAANVSQLAPQIRLYISARDDVGHGTHTSSIAAGRYVPNASLFGLANGTAVGGAPKARLAMYKVLWGGSGDDADVTAGIDAAVEDGVDIISMSLGGRAVLSFKYVGSFIAALGAVEKGVVVVTAAGNDGPDTFSVSNSPPWMITVGASADDRTFKNNVSLGNGVSFKVSQLSAQSSNNLITVSTFRG
;
A
#
# COMPACT_ATOMS: atom_id res chain seq x y z
N SER A 1 -13.52 33.79 -13.43
CA SER A 1 -14.78 33.32 -14.03
C SER A 1 -14.98 31.85 -13.69
N HIS A 2 -16.18 31.31 -13.95
CA HIS A 2 -16.55 29.91 -13.73
C HIS A 2 -15.58 28.90 -14.39
N ASP A 3 -14.90 29.30 -15.47
CA ASP A 3 -13.94 28.47 -16.19
C ASP A 3 -12.63 28.28 -15.40
N ILE A 4 -12.13 29.33 -14.75
CA ILE A 4 -10.91 29.26 -13.92
C ILE A 4 -11.13 28.36 -12.70
N ALA A 5 -12.33 28.36 -12.13
CA ALA A 5 -12.69 27.48 -11.01
C ALA A 5 -12.83 26.00 -11.43
N ARG A 6 -13.19 25.76 -12.70
CA ARG A 6 -13.28 24.41 -13.26
C ARG A 6 -11.90 23.86 -13.62
N GLU A 7 -11.01 24.72 -14.11
CA GLU A 7 -9.61 24.38 -14.45
C GLU A 7 -8.70 24.19 -13.23
N SER A 8 -9.03 24.80 -12.09
CA SER A 8 -8.26 24.62 -10.85
C SER A 8 -8.60 23.35 -10.10
N MET A 9 -9.72 22.69 -10.43
CA MET A 9 -10.22 21.52 -9.72
C MET A 9 -9.43 20.26 -10.08
N VAL A 10 -8.92 19.57 -9.07
CA VAL A 10 -8.15 18.32 -9.21
C VAL A 10 -9.06 17.11 -9.02
N TYR A 11 -9.80 17.06 -7.90
CA TYR A 11 -10.80 16.02 -7.61
C TYR A 11 -11.98 16.58 -6.84
N SER A 12 -13.14 15.93 -6.96
CA SER A 12 -14.29 16.10 -6.07
C SER A 12 -14.53 14.78 -5.36
N TYR A 13 -14.59 14.82 -4.03
CA TYR A 13 -14.84 13.69 -3.15
C TYR A 13 -16.30 13.75 -2.68
N ARG A 14 -16.98 12.59 -2.67
CA ARG A 14 -18.39 12.52 -2.28
C ARG A 14 -18.73 11.32 -1.39
N HIS A 15 -17.79 10.40 -1.20
CA HIS A 15 -18.06 9.10 -0.60
C HIS A 15 -17.38 8.97 0.77
N ALA A 16 -16.06 9.08 0.85
CA ALA A 16 -15.28 9.09 2.08
C ALA A 16 -15.21 10.49 2.72
N LEU A 17 -15.38 11.56 1.94
CA LEU A 17 -15.55 12.91 2.47
C LEU A 17 -16.36 13.77 1.48
N ASN A 18 -17.06 14.79 1.98
CA ASN A 18 -17.71 15.79 1.12
C ASN A 18 -16.74 16.96 0.93
N GLY A 19 -16.06 17.02 -0.22
CA GLY A 19 -15.05 18.04 -0.44
C GLY A 19 -14.41 17.98 -1.82
N PHE A 20 -13.31 18.71 -2.00
CA PHE A 20 -12.58 18.74 -3.26
C PHE A 20 -11.11 19.08 -3.04
N ALA A 21 -10.25 18.61 -3.94
CA ALA A 21 -8.88 19.11 -4.09
C ALA A 21 -8.84 20.07 -5.26
N ALA A 22 -8.23 21.24 -5.07
CA ALA A 22 -8.06 22.25 -6.11
C ALA A 22 -6.74 23.00 -5.94
N ARG A 23 -6.25 23.57 -7.04
CA ARG A 23 -5.06 24.41 -7.10
C ARG A 23 -5.39 25.80 -6.56
N PHE A 24 -4.69 26.21 -5.52
CA PHE A 24 -4.79 27.56 -4.94
C PHE A 24 -3.40 28.18 -4.77
N THR A 25 -3.32 29.51 -4.92
CA THR A 25 -2.20 30.26 -4.32
C THR A 25 -2.34 30.26 -2.79
N LYS A 26 -1.26 30.55 -2.05
CA LYS A 26 -1.30 30.61 -0.59
C LYS A 26 -2.33 31.62 -0.09
N GLU A 27 -2.45 32.76 -0.77
CA GLU A 27 -3.40 33.83 -0.45
C GLU A 27 -4.84 33.40 -0.73
N GLN A 28 -5.07 32.64 -1.81
CA GLN A 28 -6.39 32.08 -2.10
C GLN A 28 -6.78 31.02 -1.08
N ALA A 29 -5.89 30.09 -0.75
CA ALA A 29 -6.15 29.03 0.24
C ALA A 29 -6.42 29.60 1.65
N ALA A 30 -5.74 30.70 2.02
CA ALA A 30 -5.94 31.36 3.31
C ALA A 30 -7.28 32.09 3.43
N ARG A 31 -7.87 32.53 2.31
CA ARG A 31 -9.18 33.19 2.27
C ARG A 31 -10.36 32.21 2.22
N MET A 32 -10.15 30.99 1.75
CA MET A 32 -11.23 30.02 1.51
C MET A 32 -12.05 29.67 2.75
N SER A 33 -11.42 29.34 3.88
CA SER A 33 -12.16 28.98 5.10
C SER A 33 -12.78 30.20 5.83
N PRO A 34 -12.10 31.36 5.93
CA PRO A 34 -12.71 32.58 6.48
C PRO A 34 -13.85 33.17 5.65
N GLU A 35 -13.80 33.08 4.32
CA GLU A 35 -14.77 33.75 3.43
C GLU A 35 -15.92 32.84 2.99
N HIS A 36 -15.82 31.52 3.17
CA HIS A 36 -16.86 30.56 2.80
C HIS A 36 -17.23 29.67 3.99
N HIS A 37 -18.39 29.94 4.59
CA HIS A 37 -18.90 29.18 5.74
C HIS A 37 -19.07 27.67 5.49
N ASP A 38 -19.25 27.26 4.23
CA ASP A 38 -19.37 25.85 3.82
C ASP A 38 -18.01 25.13 3.68
N VAL A 39 -16.89 25.85 3.88
CA VAL A 39 -15.52 25.33 3.82
C VAL A 39 -14.91 25.32 5.23
N PRO A 40 -15.15 24.26 6.02
CA PRO A 40 -14.74 24.23 7.42
C PRO A 40 -13.22 24.13 7.62
N SER A 41 -12.46 23.69 6.61
CA SER A 41 -11.01 23.54 6.69
C SER A 41 -10.33 23.51 5.32
N VAL A 42 -9.11 24.04 5.25
CA VAL A 42 -8.25 24.03 4.05
C VAL A 42 -6.84 23.61 4.46
N PHE A 43 -6.22 22.69 3.71
CA PHE A 43 -4.88 22.17 4.04
C PHE A 43 -4.06 21.76 2.81
N PRO A 44 -2.72 21.86 2.88
CA PRO A 44 -1.83 21.47 1.78
C PRO A 44 -1.62 19.94 1.69
N SER A 45 -1.56 19.43 0.45
CA SER A 45 -1.23 18.03 0.14
C SER A 45 0.23 17.67 0.48
N ARG A 46 0.52 16.41 0.85
CA ARG A 46 1.83 15.94 1.37
C ARG A 46 2.31 14.63 0.72
N ARG A 47 3.64 14.38 0.73
CA ARG A 47 4.30 13.18 0.16
C ARG A 47 4.31 11.96 1.10
N VAL A 48 4.27 10.74 0.54
CA VAL A 48 4.13 9.44 1.25
C VAL A 48 5.06 8.32 0.69
N GLU A 49 5.51 7.30 1.48
CA GLU A 49 6.46 6.19 1.10
C GLU A 49 6.04 4.74 1.53
N THR A 50 6.80 3.67 1.18
CA THR A 50 6.38 2.23 1.10
C THR A 50 7.18 1.16 1.91
N TYR A 51 6.58 0.06 2.48
CA TYR A 51 7.19 -1.00 3.35
C TYR A 51 6.72 -2.53 3.32
N THR A 52 7.70 -3.49 3.29
CA THR A 52 7.88 -4.88 3.92
C THR A 52 7.17 -6.20 3.48
N THR A 53 7.73 -7.37 3.91
CA THR A 53 7.59 -8.71 3.24
C THR A 53 7.48 -10.11 3.95
N ARG A 54 7.46 -10.35 5.29
CA ARG A 54 7.46 -11.76 5.82
C ARG A 54 6.87 -12.00 7.23
N SER A 55 5.56 -12.27 7.37
CA SER A 55 4.89 -12.19 8.69
C SER A 55 4.02 -13.38 9.14
N TRP A 56 3.43 -14.18 8.24
CA TRP A 56 2.25 -14.99 8.62
C TRP A 56 2.50 -16.32 9.35
N ASP A 57 3.60 -17.03 9.09
CA ASP A 57 3.95 -18.26 9.84
C ASP A 57 4.34 -17.95 11.29
N TYR A 58 5.03 -16.82 11.50
CA TYR A 58 5.44 -16.31 12.80
C TYR A 58 4.22 -15.96 13.68
N MET A 59 3.14 -15.45 13.07
CA MET A 59 1.88 -15.15 13.77
C MET A 59 0.99 -16.40 13.98
N SER A 60 1.55 -17.61 13.90
CA SER A 60 0.86 -18.89 14.20
C SER A 60 -0.36 -19.21 13.30
N MET A 61 -0.45 -18.60 12.11
CA MET A 61 -1.54 -18.82 11.14
C MET A 61 -1.21 -19.84 10.04
N GLY A 62 -0.04 -20.48 10.07
CA GLY A 62 0.35 -21.58 9.17
C GLY A 62 -0.27 -22.94 9.54
N ASN A 63 -0.25 -23.89 8.59
CA ASN A 63 -0.81 -25.25 8.73
C ASN A 63 0.04 -26.21 9.60
N SER A 64 1.09 -25.74 10.27
CA SER A 64 1.94 -26.56 11.13
C SER A 64 1.30 -26.78 12.51
N GLN A 65 1.23 -28.05 12.93
CA GLN A 65 0.61 -28.47 14.19
C GLN A 65 1.39 -28.07 15.45
N ASP A 66 2.64 -27.63 15.35
CA ASP A 66 3.46 -27.30 16.52
C ASP A 66 3.46 -25.79 16.81
N SER A 67 2.94 -25.41 17.98
CA SER A 67 3.03 -24.05 18.53
C SER A 67 3.96 -24.01 19.73
N LEU A 68 4.76 -22.94 19.83
CA LEU A 68 5.62 -22.60 20.97
C LEU A 68 4.86 -22.37 22.29
N PHE A 69 3.52 -22.28 22.29
CA PHE A 69 2.73 -21.80 23.45
C PHE A 69 1.59 -22.73 23.90
N GLY A 70 1.61 -24.02 23.54
CA GLY A 70 0.86 -25.07 24.25
C GLY A 70 -0.68 -24.95 24.37
N THR A 71 -1.34 -24.02 23.68
CA THR A 71 -2.80 -23.87 23.70
C THR A 71 -3.41 -24.23 22.35
N LYS A 72 -4.53 -24.97 22.35
CA LYS A 72 -5.29 -25.32 21.13
C LYS A 72 -5.62 -24.03 20.37
N ARG A 73 -5.06 -23.87 19.18
CA ARG A 73 -5.18 -22.66 18.35
C ARG A 73 -6.65 -22.45 17.91
N PRO A 74 -7.17 -21.20 17.88
CA PRO A 74 -8.33 -20.88 17.06
C PRO A 74 -7.97 -21.19 15.61
N GLN A 75 -8.79 -21.98 14.91
CA GLN A 75 -8.52 -22.29 13.51
C GLN A 75 -9.03 -21.13 12.65
N LEU A 76 -8.57 -19.90 12.91
CA LEU A 76 -9.16 -18.66 12.38
C LEU A 76 -9.33 -18.70 10.86
N ARG A 77 -8.33 -19.24 10.13
CA ARG A 77 -8.43 -19.41 8.66
C ARG A 77 -9.51 -20.41 8.25
N SER A 78 -9.76 -21.47 9.02
CA SER A 78 -10.87 -22.40 8.73
C SER A 78 -12.22 -21.79 9.12
N GLU A 79 -12.30 -21.14 10.29
CA GLU A 79 -13.51 -20.54 10.86
C GLU A 79 -14.02 -19.38 9.99
N THR A 80 -13.09 -18.58 9.44
CA THR A 80 -13.38 -17.44 8.55
C THR A 80 -13.40 -17.81 7.07
N LYS A 81 -13.31 -19.10 6.73
CA LYS A 81 -13.19 -19.58 5.34
C LYS A 81 -12.08 -18.86 4.56
N GLN A 82 -10.97 -18.55 5.21
CA GLN A 82 -9.80 -17.87 4.66
C GLN A 82 -10.11 -16.45 4.12
N GLY A 83 -11.14 -15.80 4.68
CA GLY A 83 -11.59 -14.46 4.26
C GLY A 83 -12.43 -14.46 2.98
N GLU A 84 -13.10 -15.56 2.66
CA GLU A 84 -13.95 -15.68 1.47
C GLU A 84 -14.94 -14.51 1.34
N ASP A 85 -14.96 -13.89 0.16
CA ASP A 85 -15.81 -12.75 -0.21
C ASP A 85 -15.66 -11.47 0.62
N VAL A 86 -14.66 -11.39 1.50
CA VAL A 86 -14.13 -10.13 2.03
C VAL A 86 -13.31 -9.45 0.94
N ILE A 87 -13.46 -8.14 0.77
CA ILE A 87 -12.79 -7.32 -0.24
C ILE A 87 -11.82 -6.39 0.48
N ILE A 88 -10.53 -6.58 0.22
CA ILE A 88 -9.46 -5.73 0.73
C ILE A 88 -9.07 -4.74 -0.38
N GLY A 89 -9.30 -3.45 -0.12
CA GLY A 89 -8.83 -2.33 -0.91
C GLY A 89 -7.41 -1.95 -0.52
N LEU A 90 -6.49 -1.89 -1.47
CA LEU A 90 -5.09 -1.54 -1.25
C LEU A 90 -4.81 -0.20 -1.89
N VAL A 91 -4.41 0.77 -1.09
CA VAL A 91 -4.05 2.11 -1.54
C VAL A 91 -2.52 2.18 -1.55
N ASP A 92 -1.91 2.07 -2.73
CA ASP A 92 -0.47 1.73 -2.86
C ASP A 92 0.16 2.15 -4.23
N THR A 93 1.27 1.53 -4.66
CA THR A 93 2.01 1.78 -5.91
C THR A 93 1.44 1.05 -7.13
N GLY A 94 0.34 0.32 -6.97
CA GLY A 94 -0.25 -0.52 -8.01
C GLY A 94 -0.03 -2.00 -7.77
N ILE A 95 -0.40 -2.83 -8.75
CA ILE A 95 -0.31 -4.28 -8.67
C ILE A 95 0.28 -4.87 -9.95
N TRP A 96 1.11 -5.90 -9.82
CA TRP A 96 1.58 -6.72 -10.94
C TRP A 96 0.67 -7.94 -11.08
N PRO A 97 -0.37 -7.90 -11.92
CA PRO A 97 -1.45 -8.89 -11.93
C PRO A 97 -1.00 -10.30 -12.32
N GLU A 98 0.11 -10.45 -13.04
CA GLU A 98 0.60 -11.74 -13.55
C GLU A 98 1.33 -12.58 -12.48
N VAL A 99 1.58 -12.07 -11.27
CA VAL A 99 2.23 -12.89 -10.24
C VAL A 99 1.32 -14.04 -9.80
N GLN A 100 1.93 -15.20 -9.53
CA GLN A 100 1.19 -16.41 -9.18
C GLN A 100 0.31 -16.25 -7.93
N ASN A 101 0.63 -15.33 -7.01
CA ASN A 101 -0.18 -15.07 -5.81
C ASN A 101 -1.59 -14.54 -6.13
N PHE A 102 -1.86 -14.07 -7.35
CA PHE A 102 -3.15 -13.49 -7.73
C PHE A 102 -3.98 -14.36 -8.68
N HIS A 103 -3.66 -15.66 -8.79
CA HIS A 103 -4.52 -16.61 -9.48
C HIS A 103 -5.89 -16.77 -8.77
N ASP A 104 -6.93 -17.14 -9.49
CA ASP A 104 -8.30 -17.19 -8.97
C ASP A 104 -8.91 -18.61 -8.92
N ASP A 105 -8.04 -19.63 -8.94
CA ASP A 105 -8.45 -21.03 -8.90
C ASP A 105 -9.25 -21.33 -7.63
N GLY A 106 -10.41 -21.97 -7.84
CA GLY A 106 -11.32 -22.36 -6.76
C GLY A 106 -12.02 -21.18 -6.07
N MET A 107 -12.01 -19.97 -6.65
CA MET A 107 -12.77 -18.83 -6.13
C MET A 107 -14.18 -18.76 -6.75
N SER A 108 -15.18 -18.40 -5.96
CA SER A 108 -16.55 -18.14 -6.43
C SER A 108 -16.59 -16.87 -7.31
N ALA A 109 -17.73 -16.64 -7.98
CA ALA A 109 -17.96 -15.41 -8.73
C ALA A 109 -17.79 -14.17 -7.85
N VAL A 110 -17.43 -13.03 -8.47
CA VAL A 110 -17.27 -11.76 -7.75
C VAL A 110 -18.57 -11.39 -7.04
N PRO A 111 -18.54 -10.98 -5.76
CA PRO A 111 -19.73 -10.60 -5.01
C PRO A 111 -20.54 -9.51 -5.73
N LYS A 112 -21.86 -9.67 -5.85
CA LYS A 112 -22.76 -8.72 -6.55
C LYS A 112 -22.76 -7.30 -5.96
N ARG A 113 -22.31 -7.15 -4.71
CA ARG A 113 -22.19 -5.85 -4.02
C ARG A 113 -20.99 -5.03 -4.51
N TRP A 114 -20.02 -5.67 -5.17
CA TRP A 114 -18.84 -5.01 -5.71
C TRP A 114 -19.24 -4.09 -6.87
N LYS A 115 -18.82 -2.83 -6.80
CA LYS A 115 -19.14 -1.80 -7.80
C LYS A 115 -17.91 -1.28 -8.55
N GLY A 116 -16.72 -1.66 -8.11
CA GLY A 116 -15.49 -1.19 -8.73
C GLY A 116 -15.24 -1.76 -10.10
N ILE A 117 -14.28 -1.13 -10.78
CA ILE A 117 -13.94 -1.39 -12.18
C ILE A 117 -12.51 -1.90 -12.32
N CYS A 118 -12.22 -2.53 -13.46
CA CYS A 118 -10.86 -2.75 -13.93
C CYS A 118 -10.51 -1.63 -14.90
N GLN A 119 -9.95 -0.53 -14.39
CA GLN A 119 -9.62 0.65 -15.18
C GLN A 119 -8.48 0.32 -16.16
N GLU A 120 -8.73 0.47 -17.45
CA GLU A 120 -7.73 0.25 -18.48
C GLU A 120 -6.72 1.40 -18.55
N GLY A 121 -5.50 1.08 -18.97
CA GLY A 121 -4.40 2.02 -19.11
C GLY A 121 -3.18 1.36 -19.75
N GLU A 122 -2.02 1.99 -19.62
CA GLU A 122 -0.77 1.49 -20.19
C GLU A 122 -0.40 0.10 -19.65
N ALA A 123 -0.21 -0.86 -20.55
CA ALA A 123 0.11 -2.25 -20.22
C ALA A 123 -0.86 -2.90 -19.21
N PHE A 124 -2.10 -2.42 -19.14
CA PHE A 124 -3.11 -2.93 -18.21
C PHE A 124 -4.50 -2.77 -18.83
N ASN A 125 -5.16 -3.88 -19.10
CA ASN A 125 -6.51 -3.93 -19.66
C ASN A 125 -7.44 -4.73 -18.72
N SER A 126 -8.72 -4.78 -19.08
CA SER A 126 -9.75 -5.50 -18.32
C SER A 126 -9.46 -6.98 -18.04
N SER A 127 -8.67 -7.67 -18.88
CA SER A 127 -8.32 -9.10 -18.64
C SER A 127 -7.32 -9.32 -17.51
N HIS A 128 -6.72 -8.26 -16.96
CA HIS A 128 -5.83 -8.36 -15.80
C HIS A 128 -6.59 -8.47 -14.48
N CYS A 129 -7.88 -8.10 -14.46
CA CYS A 129 -8.75 -8.42 -13.34
C CYS A 129 -9.37 -9.80 -13.54
N ASN A 130 -9.49 -10.55 -12.45
CA ASN A 130 -10.06 -11.88 -12.39
C ASN A 130 -10.90 -12.01 -11.11
N ARG A 131 -11.24 -13.23 -10.67
CA ARG A 131 -12.00 -13.36 -9.42
C ARG A 131 -11.15 -13.10 -8.18
N LYS A 132 -9.83 -13.02 -8.27
CA LYS A 132 -8.92 -12.68 -7.17
C LYS A 132 -8.67 -11.18 -7.06
N LEU A 133 -8.13 -10.57 -8.12
CA LEU A 133 -8.03 -9.12 -8.31
C LEU A 133 -9.29 -8.64 -9.03
N ILE A 134 -10.27 -8.15 -8.26
CA ILE A 134 -11.61 -7.86 -8.79
C ILE A 134 -11.78 -6.43 -9.30
N GLY A 135 -10.84 -5.55 -9.00
CA GLY A 135 -10.77 -4.22 -9.58
C GLY A 135 -9.43 -3.54 -9.34
N ALA A 136 -9.16 -2.56 -10.19
CA ALA A 136 -7.90 -1.84 -10.21
C ALA A 136 -8.15 -0.44 -10.77
N ARG A 137 -7.80 0.59 -10.02
CA ARG A 137 -7.96 2.01 -10.35
C ARG A 137 -6.67 2.75 -10.02
N TYR A 138 -6.46 3.91 -10.64
CA TYR A 138 -5.25 4.71 -10.43
C TYR A 138 -5.52 6.22 -10.44
N PHE A 139 -4.81 6.96 -9.59
CA PHE A 139 -5.01 8.38 -9.30
C PHE A 139 -3.65 9.09 -9.29
N TYR A 140 -3.51 10.15 -10.09
CA TYR A 140 -2.20 10.79 -10.34
C TYR A 140 -2.29 12.29 -10.66
N GLN A 141 -3.48 12.88 -10.58
CA GLN A 141 -3.68 14.27 -10.96
C GLN A 141 -2.94 15.22 -10.01
N SER A 142 -2.92 14.93 -8.70
CA SER A 142 -2.14 15.74 -7.77
C SER A 142 -0.64 15.54 -8.01
N TYR A 143 -0.20 14.30 -8.24
CA TYR A 143 1.19 13.98 -8.55
C TYR A 143 1.70 14.71 -9.80
N LEU A 144 0.92 14.76 -10.88
CA LEU A 144 1.24 15.57 -12.06
C LEU A 144 1.46 17.03 -11.71
N HIS A 145 0.52 17.58 -10.94
CA HIS A 145 0.55 18.98 -10.55
C HIS A 145 1.74 19.32 -9.68
N SER A 146 2.07 18.50 -8.67
CA SER A 146 3.21 18.73 -7.78
C SER A 146 4.56 18.61 -8.49
N LYS A 147 4.61 17.90 -9.62
CA LYS A 147 5.79 17.82 -10.50
C LYS A 147 5.84 18.91 -11.56
N GLY A 148 4.84 19.80 -11.62
CA GLY A 148 4.76 20.85 -12.65
C GLY A 148 4.57 20.29 -14.06
N ALA A 149 4.07 19.05 -14.19
CA ALA A 149 3.86 18.38 -15.46
C ALA A 149 2.43 18.62 -15.97
N ALA A 150 2.30 18.99 -17.24
CA ALA A 150 1.00 19.19 -17.90
C ALA A 150 0.36 17.87 -18.35
N ASN A 151 1.18 16.86 -18.59
CA ASN A 151 0.74 15.51 -18.93
C ASN A 151 1.79 14.49 -18.47
N VAL A 152 1.41 13.21 -18.52
CA VAL A 152 2.30 12.12 -18.09
C VAL A 152 3.61 12.11 -18.87
N SER A 153 3.59 12.38 -20.17
CA SER A 153 4.78 12.30 -21.01
C SER A 153 5.92 13.19 -20.51
N GLN A 154 5.61 14.18 -19.67
CA GLN A 154 6.57 15.09 -19.02
C GLN A 154 7.07 14.60 -17.65
N LEU A 155 6.46 13.60 -17.02
CA LEU A 155 6.83 13.11 -15.68
C LEU A 155 8.19 12.39 -15.61
N ALA A 156 8.69 11.90 -16.76
CA ALA A 156 10.10 11.69 -17.13
C ALA A 156 10.24 10.48 -18.08
N PRO A 157 11.19 10.52 -19.04
CA PRO A 157 11.64 9.36 -19.81
C PRO A 157 12.57 8.39 -19.04
N GLN A 158 12.84 8.62 -17.74
CA GLN A 158 13.87 7.92 -16.95
C GLN A 158 13.31 6.94 -15.89
N ILE A 159 12.02 7.01 -15.58
CA ILE A 159 11.33 6.08 -14.66
C ILE A 159 10.18 5.47 -15.46
N ARG A 160 10.11 4.14 -15.58
CA ARG A 160 8.98 3.48 -16.26
C ARG A 160 7.73 3.63 -15.39
N LEU A 161 6.97 4.69 -15.61
CA LEU A 161 5.68 4.91 -14.97
C LEU A 161 4.59 4.38 -15.89
N TYR A 162 3.97 3.25 -15.56
CA TYR A 162 2.80 2.78 -16.28
C TYR A 162 1.59 3.62 -15.88
N ILE A 163 0.96 4.31 -16.83
CA ILE A 163 -0.30 5.04 -16.59
C ILE A 163 -1.47 4.07 -16.60
N SER A 164 -1.46 3.27 -15.54
CA SER A 164 -2.44 2.27 -15.21
C SER A 164 -2.25 1.88 -13.75
N ALA A 165 -3.06 0.93 -13.28
CA ALA A 165 -2.86 0.30 -11.98
C ALA A 165 -1.66 -0.66 -11.94
N ARG A 166 -0.88 -0.82 -13.02
CA ARG A 166 0.32 -1.67 -13.03
C ARG A 166 1.38 -1.12 -12.08
N ASP A 167 1.94 -2.01 -11.27
CA ASP A 167 3.02 -1.68 -10.33
C ASP A 167 4.36 -1.50 -11.05
N ASP A 168 4.98 -0.34 -10.86
CA ASP A 168 6.33 -0.02 -11.34
C ASP A 168 7.40 -0.06 -10.24
N VAL A 169 6.98 -0.24 -8.98
CA VAL A 169 7.86 -0.22 -7.80
C VAL A 169 8.00 -1.61 -7.19
N GLY A 170 6.91 -2.38 -7.19
CA GLY A 170 6.81 -3.71 -6.60
C GLY A 170 6.21 -3.71 -5.19
N HIS A 171 6.09 -2.55 -4.54
CA HIS A 171 5.61 -2.48 -3.17
C HIS A 171 4.13 -2.84 -3.03
N GLY A 172 3.25 -2.28 -3.85
CA GLY A 172 1.82 -2.61 -3.82
C GLY A 172 1.54 -4.05 -4.17
N THR A 173 2.28 -4.64 -5.11
CA THR A 173 2.28 -6.09 -5.38
C THR A 173 2.68 -6.87 -4.13
N HIS A 174 3.72 -6.41 -3.45
CA HIS A 174 4.23 -7.05 -2.25
C HIS A 174 3.19 -7.03 -1.12
N THR A 175 2.64 -5.88 -0.78
CA THR A 175 1.63 -5.72 0.29
C THR A 175 0.34 -6.46 -0.04
N SER A 176 -0.08 -6.48 -1.32
CA SER A 176 -1.19 -7.31 -1.82
C SER A 176 -0.97 -8.80 -1.55
N SER A 177 0.24 -9.29 -1.83
CA SER A 177 0.59 -10.70 -1.60
C SER A 177 0.59 -11.07 -0.12
N ILE A 178 1.00 -10.13 0.76
CA ILE A 178 0.91 -10.31 2.21
C ILE A 178 -0.55 -10.34 2.64
N ALA A 179 -1.38 -9.36 2.26
CA ALA A 179 -2.75 -9.28 2.75
C ALA A 179 -3.57 -10.51 2.35
N ALA A 180 -3.51 -10.88 1.07
CA ALA A 180 -4.38 -11.92 0.52
C ALA A 180 -3.72 -12.82 -0.53
N GLY A 181 -2.40 -12.86 -0.69
CA GLY A 181 -1.77 -13.74 -1.68
C GLY A 181 -2.24 -15.20 -1.57
N ARG A 182 -2.51 -15.83 -2.71
CA ARG A 182 -2.79 -17.26 -2.78
C ARG A 182 -1.54 -18.10 -2.50
N TYR A 183 -1.77 -19.40 -2.29
CA TYR A 183 -0.72 -20.38 -2.08
C TYR A 183 0.17 -20.49 -3.32
N VAL A 184 1.45 -20.17 -3.15
CA VAL A 184 2.48 -20.36 -4.18
C VAL A 184 3.56 -21.29 -3.60
N PRO A 185 3.57 -22.57 -3.98
CA PRO A 185 4.58 -23.51 -3.52
C PRO A 185 5.96 -23.19 -4.12
N ASN A 186 7.02 -23.55 -3.41
CA ASN A 186 8.42 -23.36 -3.84
C ASN A 186 8.79 -21.89 -4.13
N ALA A 187 8.15 -20.95 -3.44
CA ALA A 187 8.49 -19.54 -3.50
C ALA A 187 9.82 -19.31 -2.78
N SER A 188 10.75 -18.62 -3.45
CA SER A 188 12.05 -18.26 -2.87
C SER A 188 12.61 -17.01 -3.56
N LEU A 189 13.52 -16.31 -2.88
CA LEU A 189 14.34 -15.26 -3.47
C LEU A 189 15.73 -15.84 -3.72
N PHE A 190 16.01 -16.28 -4.95
CA PHE A 190 17.27 -16.95 -5.30
C PHE A 190 17.61 -18.15 -4.38
N GLY A 191 16.60 -18.96 -4.03
CA GLY A 191 16.75 -20.09 -3.10
C GLY A 191 16.69 -19.71 -1.61
N LEU A 192 16.80 -18.42 -1.27
CA LEU A 192 16.56 -17.96 0.09
C LEU A 192 15.08 -18.03 0.42
N ALA A 193 14.77 -18.32 1.69
CA ALA A 193 13.40 -18.34 2.20
C ALA A 193 12.47 -19.36 1.53
N ASN A 194 13.01 -20.46 0.97
CA ASN A 194 12.22 -21.46 0.27
C ASN A 194 11.07 -22.00 1.12
N GLY A 195 9.85 -21.98 0.56
CA GLY A 195 8.64 -22.46 1.21
C GLY A 195 7.39 -22.20 0.38
N THR A 196 6.23 -22.27 1.02
CA THR A 196 4.97 -21.86 0.38
C THR A 196 4.65 -20.43 0.79
N ALA A 197 4.62 -19.50 -0.18
CA ALA A 197 4.17 -18.14 0.08
C ALA A 197 2.64 -18.13 0.14
N VAL A 198 2.09 -17.46 1.16
CA VAL A 198 0.63 -17.34 1.37
C VAL A 198 0.33 -16.08 2.19
N GLY A 199 -0.72 -15.36 1.81
CA GLY A 199 -1.19 -14.16 2.51
C GLY A 199 -2.05 -14.47 3.74
N GLY A 200 -2.40 -13.44 4.52
CA GLY A 200 -3.22 -13.59 5.72
C GLY A 200 -4.59 -14.21 5.44
N ALA A 201 -5.28 -13.69 4.41
CA ALA A 201 -6.59 -14.13 3.95
C ALA A 201 -6.59 -14.59 2.47
N PRO A 202 -6.14 -15.82 2.16
CA PRO A 202 -5.95 -16.27 0.78
C PRO A 202 -7.22 -16.25 -0.09
N LYS A 203 -8.41 -16.38 0.50
CA LYS A 203 -9.70 -16.34 -0.22
C LYS A 203 -10.34 -14.95 -0.27
N ALA A 204 -9.75 -13.93 0.35
CA ALA A 204 -10.22 -12.55 0.19
C ALA A 204 -10.00 -12.05 -1.24
N ARG A 205 -10.82 -11.11 -1.68
CA ARG A 205 -10.70 -10.40 -2.95
C ARG A 205 -9.78 -9.19 -2.77
N LEU A 206 -9.04 -8.84 -3.81
CA LEU A 206 -8.17 -7.66 -3.86
C LEU A 206 -8.77 -6.60 -4.77
N ALA A 207 -8.72 -5.34 -4.34
CA ALA A 207 -8.97 -4.18 -5.18
C ALA A 207 -7.81 -3.20 -5.04
N MET A 208 -7.16 -2.84 -6.15
CA MET A 208 -5.99 -1.97 -6.14
C MET A 208 -6.38 -0.51 -6.46
N TYR A 209 -5.89 0.42 -5.66
CA TYR A 209 -6.01 1.86 -5.85
C TYR A 209 -4.61 2.45 -5.87
N LYS A 210 -4.03 2.56 -7.07
CA LYS A 210 -2.70 3.12 -7.24
C LYS A 210 -2.73 4.63 -7.02
N VAL A 211 -2.02 5.10 -6.01
CA VAL A 211 -1.92 6.53 -5.66
C VAL A 211 -0.47 7.01 -5.53
N LEU A 212 0.49 6.06 -5.54
CA LEU A 212 1.92 6.34 -5.46
C LEU A 212 2.59 6.04 -6.81
N TRP A 213 3.48 6.94 -7.22
CA TRP A 213 4.15 6.96 -8.52
C TRP A 213 5.66 7.11 -8.33
N GLY A 214 6.44 6.11 -8.76
CA GLY A 214 7.87 6.03 -8.44
C GLY A 214 8.14 6.00 -6.93
N GLY A 215 7.26 5.34 -6.17
CA GLY A 215 7.38 5.16 -4.71
C GLY A 215 6.88 6.33 -3.87
N SER A 216 6.32 7.38 -4.48
CA SER A 216 5.77 8.52 -3.75
C SER A 216 4.51 9.08 -4.37
N GLY A 217 3.64 9.68 -3.57
CA GLY A 217 2.40 10.28 -4.04
C GLY A 217 1.93 11.38 -3.11
N ASP A 218 0.91 12.10 -3.56
CA ASP A 218 0.35 13.24 -2.85
C ASP A 218 -0.92 12.84 -2.08
N ASP A 219 -1.10 13.39 -0.89
CA ASP A 219 -2.25 13.13 -0.01
C ASP A 219 -3.62 13.30 -0.70
N ALA A 220 -3.74 14.19 -1.68
CA ALA A 220 -4.96 14.32 -2.49
C ALA A 220 -5.24 13.10 -3.39
N ASP A 221 -4.22 12.49 -4.02
CA ASP A 221 -4.40 11.24 -4.77
C ASP A 221 -4.71 10.07 -3.80
N VAL A 222 -4.09 10.05 -2.62
CA VAL A 222 -4.40 9.06 -1.56
C VAL A 222 -5.86 9.18 -1.11
N THR A 223 -6.32 10.41 -0.89
CA THR A 223 -7.71 10.74 -0.52
C THR A 223 -8.69 10.25 -1.60
N ALA A 224 -8.37 10.47 -2.88
CA ALA A 224 -9.18 9.99 -4.01
C ALA A 224 -9.24 8.45 -4.05
N GLY A 225 -8.12 7.78 -3.76
CA GLY A 225 -8.07 6.31 -3.65
C GLY A 225 -8.96 5.76 -2.54
N ILE A 226 -8.96 6.39 -1.35
CA ILE A 226 -9.84 6.01 -0.23
C ILE A 226 -11.32 6.24 -0.60
N ASP A 227 -11.64 7.39 -1.20
CA ASP A 227 -13.00 7.74 -1.63
C ASP A 227 -13.55 6.71 -2.63
N ALA A 228 -12.77 6.36 -3.64
CA ALA A 228 -13.10 5.34 -4.62
C ALA A 228 -13.26 3.95 -3.98
N ALA A 229 -12.39 3.60 -3.01
CA ALA A 229 -12.48 2.32 -2.34
C ALA A 229 -13.79 2.14 -1.56
N VAL A 230 -14.21 3.18 -0.86
CA VAL A 230 -15.49 3.21 -0.15
C VAL A 230 -16.67 3.14 -1.13
N GLU A 231 -16.61 3.87 -2.25
CA GLU A 231 -17.63 3.84 -3.30
C GLU A 231 -17.79 2.43 -3.90
N ASP A 232 -16.66 1.78 -4.21
CA ASP A 232 -16.60 0.49 -4.87
C ASP A 232 -17.05 -0.67 -3.95
N GLY A 233 -17.12 -0.40 -2.63
CA GLY A 233 -17.69 -1.30 -1.63
C GLY A 233 -16.69 -2.27 -1.01
N VAL A 234 -15.45 -1.81 -0.76
CA VAL A 234 -14.45 -2.59 -0.01
C VAL A 234 -14.87 -2.73 1.47
N ASP A 235 -14.41 -3.80 2.13
CA ASP A 235 -14.65 -4.00 3.58
C ASP A 235 -13.49 -3.48 4.44
N ILE A 236 -12.28 -3.55 3.89
CA ILE A 236 -11.04 -3.16 4.56
C ILE A 236 -10.20 -2.33 3.59
N ILE A 237 -9.63 -1.23 4.08
CA ILE A 237 -8.62 -0.45 3.38
C ILE A 237 -7.27 -0.70 4.07
N SER A 238 -6.29 -1.15 3.30
CA SER A 238 -4.91 -1.34 3.73
C SER A 238 -4.01 -0.29 3.09
N MET A 239 -3.36 0.51 3.94
CA MET A 239 -2.49 1.63 3.56
C MET A 239 -1.10 1.45 4.14
N SER A 240 -0.20 0.83 3.38
CA SER A 240 1.21 0.71 3.74
C SER A 240 2.00 1.94 3.32
N LEU A 241 1.47 3.10 3.73
CA LEU A 241 1.93 4.41 3.32
C LEU A 241 1.75 5.41 4.46
N GLY A 242 2.66 6.37 4.61
CA GLY A 242 2.56 7.47 5.58
C GLY A 242 3.43 8.66 5.17
N GLY A 243 3.05 9.85 5.65
CA GLY A 243 3.85 11.07 5.50
C GLY A 243 4.74 11.33 6.72
N ARG A 244 5.19 12.58 6.90
CA ARG A 244 5.83 13.01 8.17
C ARG A 244 4.82 13.08 9.31
N ALA A 245 5.28 12.85 10.54
CA ALA A 245 4.49 13.07 11.75
C ALA A 245 3.82 14.46 11.77
N VAL A 246 2.55 14.49 12.17
CA VAL A 246 1.72 15.69 12.16
C VAL A 246 1.14 15.95 13.54
N LEU A 247 1.13 17.22 13.96
CA LEU A 247 0.54 17.62 15.25
C LEU A 247 -0.98 17.73 15.21
N SER A 248 -1.61 17.66 14.03
CA SER A 248 -3.05 17.87 13.90
C SER A 248 -3.65 17.12 12.70
N PHE A 249 -4.72 16.36 12.96
CA PHE A 249 -5.37 15.50 11.97
C PHE A 249 -6.27 16.24 10.98
N LYS A 250 -6.83 17.39 11.38
CA LYS A 250 -7.74 18.23 10.57
C LYS A 250 -7.13 18.80 9.29
N TYR A 251 -5.84 18.59 9.07
CA TYR A 251 -5.09 19.12 7.93
C TYR A 251 -4.50 18.02 7.04
N VAL A 252 -5.05 16.80 7.12
CA VAL A 252 -4.63 15.65 6.31
C VAL A 252 -5.88 15.02 5.70
N GLY A 253 -6.00 15.09 4.38
CA GLY A 253 -7.19 14.65 3.64
C GLY A 253 -7.42 13.16 3.76
N SER A 254 -6.34 12.37 3.69
CA SER A 254 -6.42 10.92 3.88
C SER A 254 -6.94 10.53 5.27
N PHE A 255 -6.67 11.32 6.31
CA PHE A 255 -7.19 11.05 7.65
C PHE A 255 -8.69 11.32 7.75
N ILE A 256 -9.17 12.39 7.12
CA ILE A 256 -10.60 12.72 7.06
C ILE A 256 -11.34 11.68 6.20
N ALA A 257 -10.77 11.28 5.07
CA ALA A 257 -11.32 10.21 4.23
C ALA A 257 -11.38 8.87 5.00
N ALA A 258 -10.36 8.55 5.79
CA ALA A 258 -10.37 7.36 6.63
C ALA A 258 -11.46 7.42 7.70
N LEU A 259 -11.77 8.60 8.26
CA LEU A 259 -12.90 8.75 9.17
C LEU A 259 -14.23 8.42 8.48
N GLY A 260 -14.47 8.98 7.29
CA GLY A 260 -15.71 8.69 6.55
C GLY A 260 -15.80 7.24 6.04
N ALA A 261 -14.66 6.60 5.78
CA ALA A 261 -14.62 5.16 5.51
C ALA A 261 -15.11 4.35 6.74
N VAL A 262 -14.61 4.68 7.94
CA VAL A 262 -15.00 4.04 9.20
C VAL A 262 -16.47 4.30 9.54
N GLU A 263 -16.98 5.52 9.32
CA GLU A 263 -18.40 5.85 9.48
C GLU A 263 -19.32 5.01 8.56
N LYS A 264 -18.79 4.54 7.43
CA LYS A 264 -19.47 3.65 6.49
C LYS A 264 -19.19 2.17 6.75
N GLY A 265 -18.56 1.83 7.86
CA GLY A 265 -18.28 0.46 8.27
C GLY A 265 -17.07 -0.18 7.58
N VAL A 266 -16.21 0.62 6.94
CA VAL A 266 -14.96 0.15 6.31
C VAL A 266 -13.80 0.29 7.30
N VAL A 267 -13.11 -0.81 7.59
CA VAL A 267 -11.96 -0.80 8.50
C VAL A 267 -10.73 -0.24 7.79
N VAL A 268 -10.00 0.69 8.41
CA VAL A 268 -8.76 1.26 7.85
C VAL A 268 -7.56 0.81 8.67
N VAL A 269 -6.59 0.17 8.00
CA VAL A 269 -5.33 -0.31 8.57
C VAL A 269 -4.17 0.42 7.92
N THR A 270 -3.24 0.94 8.71
CA THR A 270 -2.13 1.75 8.22
C THR A 270 -0.82 1.51 8.97
N ALA A 271 0.31 1.70 8.30
CA ALA A 271 1.63 1.59 8.92
C ALA A 271 1.91 2.78 9.86
N ALA A 272 2.64 2.57 10.95
CA ALA A 272 3.03 3.63 11.89
C ALA A 272 4.07 4.61 11.34
N GLY A 273 4.81 4.22 10.29
CA GLY A 273 5.96 4.94 9.76
C GLY A 273 7.29 4.39 10.28
N ASN A 274 8.38 4.72 9.57
CA ASN A 274 9.72 4.19 9.81
C ASN A 274 10.74 5.25 10.28
N ASP A 275 10.26 6.43 10.70
CA ASP A 275 11.08 7.54 11.22
C ASP A 275 11.51 7.34 12.68
N GLY A 276 11.33 6.14 13.24
CA GLY A 276 11.82 5.80 14.56
C GLY A 276 13.36 5.75 14.64
N PRO A 277 13.95 5.56 15.83
CA PRO A 277 13.31 5.16 17.09
C PRO A 277 12.90 6.34 18.00
N ASP A 278 13.10 7.59 17.56
CA ASP A 278 12.83 8.76 18.39
C ASP A 278 11.34 8.88 18.77
N THR A 279 11.05 9.43 19.96
CA THR A 279 9.68 9.72 20.39
C THR A 279 8.99 10.69 19.44
N PHE A 280 7.67 10.60 19.30
CA PHE A 280 6.84 11.44 18.40
C PHE A 280 7.12 11.26 16.89
N SER A 281 7.63 10.09 16.49
CA SER A 281 7.92 9.74 15.08
C SER A 281 6.75 9.07 14.32
N VAL A 282 5.67 8.66 15.00
CA VAL A 282 4.52 8.01 14.36
C VAL A 282 3.78 8.98 13.42
N SER A 283 3.61 8.58 12.17
CA SER A 283 3.02 9.42 11.13
C SER A 283 1.51 9.31 11.00
N ASN A 284 0.96 8.12 11.16
CA ASN A 284 -0.47 7.83 11.04
C ASN A 284 -1.10 7.60 12.41
N SER A 285 -1.34 8.67 13.18
CA SER A 285 -1.88 8.60 14.54
C SER A 285 -3.36 8.97 14.78
N PRO A 286 -4.25 9.15 13.77
CA PRO A 286 -5.68 9.31 14.03
C PRO A 286 -6.33 8.13 14.75
N PRO A 287 -7.25 8.37 15.70
CA PRO A 287 -7.82 7.34 16.58
C PRO A 287 -8.78 6.37 15.88
N TRP A 288 -9.26 6.70 14.68
CA TRP A 288 -10.15 5.85 13.88
C TRP A 288 -9.41 4.89 12.96
N MET A 289 -8.08 4.93 12.89
CA MET A 289 -7.29 3.99 12.09
C MET A 289 -6.56 2.99 12.97
N ILE A 290 -6.40 1.76 12.47
CA ILE A 290 -5.55 0.75 13.10
C ILE A 290 -4.11 1.01 12.65
N THR A 291 -3.32 1.63 13.52
CA THR A 291 -1.91 1.96 13.26
C THR A 291 -1.00 0.82 13.68
N VAL A 292 -0.21 0.30 12.74
CA VAL A 292 0.60 -0.92 12.91
C VAL A 292 2.09 -0.59 12.95
N GLY A 293 2.74 -0.87 14.07
CA GLY A 293 4.20 -0.86 14.19
C GLY A 293 4.84 -2.14 13.66
N ALA A 294 6.14 -2.08 13.35
CA ALA A 294 6.90 -3.23 12.86
C ALA A 294 7.71 -3.89 14.00
N SER A 295 7.75 -5.22 14.01
CA SER A 295 8.62 -6.02 14.87
C SER A 295 9.36 -7.07 14.02
N ALA A 296 10.53 -7.51 14.50
CA ALA A 296 11.24 -8.62 13.88
C ALA A 296 10.56 -9.96 14.16
N ASP A 297 10.59 -10.88 13.19
CA ASP A 297 10.24 -12.28 13.40
C ASP A 297 11.43 -13.07 13.97
N ASP A 298 11.26 -14.38 14.15
CA ASP A 298 12.32 -15.28 14.60
C ASP A 298 13.40 -15.55 13.53
N ARG A 299 13.28 -14.92 12.36
CA ARG A 299 14.03 -15.31 11.18
C ARG A 299 15.09 -14.30 10.81
N THR A 300 16.33 -14.77 10.81
CA THR A 300 17.49 -13.97 10.43
C THR A 300 18.15 -14.54 9.19
N PHE A 301 18.39 -13.73 8.17
CA PHE A 301 19.25 -14.09 7.05
C PHE A 301 20.71 -13.85 7.46
N LYS A 302 21.48 -14.93 7.58
CA LYS A 302 22.89 -14.88 8.00
C LYS A 302 23.78 -15.40 6.87
N ASN A 303 24.80 -14.64 6.51
CA ASN A 303 25.86 -15.07 5.59
C ASN A 303 27.14 -15.33 6.38
N ASN A 304 27.90 -16.35 5.97
CA ASN A 304 29.25 -16.56 6.48
C ASN A 304 30.22 -15.75 5.63
N VAL A 305 30.93 -14.83 6.27
CA VAL A 305 32.05 -14.08 5.67
C VAL A 305 33.34 -14.70 6.17
N SER A 306 34.09 -15.32 5.28
CA SER A 306 35.42 -15.88 5.58
C SER A 306 36.49 -14.90 5.13
N LEU A 307 37.39 -14.54 6.04
CA LEU A 307 38.56 -13.72 5.77
C LEU A 307 39.73 -14.59 5.26
N GLY A 308 40.68 -13.98 4.56
CA GLY A 308 41.87 -14.67 4.02
C GLY A 308 42.80 -15.28 5.08
N ASN A 309 42.62 -14.93 6.36
CA ASN A 309 43.32 -15.53 7.50
C ASN A 309 42.57 -16.75 8.09
N GLY A 310 41.50 -17.24 7.45
CA GLY A 310 40.72 -18.39 7.89
C GLY A 310 39.67 -18.09 8.96
N VAL A 311 39.58 -16.86 9.46
CA VAL A 311 38.55 -16.46 10.42
C VAL A 311 37.21 -16.29 9.68
N SER A 312 36.13 -16.81 10.26
CA SER A 312 34.78 -16.66 9.71
C SER A 312 33.84 -15.94 10.67
N PHE A 313 33.00 -15.06 10.12
CA PHE A 313 31.98 -14.30 10.85
C PHE A 313 30.60 -14.56 10.26
N LYS A 314 29.57 -14.57 11.11
CA LYS A 314 28.18 -14.54 10.67
C LYS A 314 27.71 -13.10 10.60
N VAL A 315 27.35 -12.64 9.41
CA VAL A 315 26.83 -11.28 9.18
C VAL A 315 25.36 -11.38 8.79
N SER A 316 24.52 -10.55 9.39
CA SER A 316 23.11 -10.43 9.00
C SER A 316 23.03 -9.62 7.70
N GLN A 317 22.80 -10.30 6.58
CA GLN A 317 22.69 -9.69 5.26
C GLN A 317 21.77 -10.53 4.38
N LEU A 318 21.04 -9.88 3.48
CA LEU A 318 20.36 -10.56 2.38
C LEU A 318 21.32 -10.60 1.19
N SER A 319 21.93 -11.76 0.94
CA SER A 319 22.82 -11.97 -0.21
C SER A 319 22.43 -13.27 -0.89
N ALA A 320 22.07 -13.18 -2.16
CA ALA A 320 21.94 -14.34 -3.03
C ALA A 320 23.33 -14.64 -3.59
N GLN A 321 23.77 -15.90 -3.55
CA GLN A 321 24.97 -16.32 -4.28
C GLN A 321 24.70 -16.17 -5.79
N SER A 322 24.92 -14.97 -6.33
CA SER A 322 25.20 -14.81 -7.75
C SER A 322 26.69 -15.05 -7.93
N SER A 323 27.06 -15.93 -8.84
CA SER A 323 28.44 -16.29 -9.18
C SER A 323 29.20 -15.17 -9.89
N ASN A 324 29.03 -13.90 -9.48
CA ASN A 324 29.79 -12.75 -9.97
C ASN A 324 30.42 -12.01 -8.78
N ASN A 325 31.73 -12.21 -8.66
CA ASN A 325 32.60 -11.65 -7.63
C ASN A 325 32.71 -10.12 -7.75
N LEU A 326 31.84 -9.38 -7.05
CA LEU A 326 32.13 -8.00 -6.68
C LEU A 326 31.84 -7.81 -5.19
N ILE A 327 32.91 -7.79 -4.40
CA ILE A 327 32.90 -7.46 -2.98
C ILE A 327 33.53 -6.08 -2.86
N THR A 328 32.76 -5.07 -2.46
CA THR A 328 33.28 -3.76 -2.07
C THR A 328 33.56 -3.79 -0.56
N VAL A 329 34.83 -3.71 -0.18
CA VAL A 329 35.26 -3.61 1.22
C VAL A 329 35.58 -2.15 1.53
N SER A 330 34.86 -1.54 2.46
CA SER A 330 35.25 -0.27 3.08
C SER A 330 35.97 -0.56 4.38
N THR A 331 37.23 -0.12 4.50
CA THR A 331 37.97 -0.14 5.75
C THR A 331 37.97 1.27 6.35
N PHE A 332 37.35 1.45 7.52
CA PHE A 332 37.67 2.58 8.38
C PHE A 332 39.01 2.30 9.04
N ARG A 333 40.03 3.11 8.74
CA ARG A 333 41.16 3.29 9.67
C ARG A 333 40.77 4.39 10.63
N GLY A 334 40.88 4.11 11.93
CA GLY A 334 40.86 5.13 12.98
C GLY A 334 42.06 6.06 12.88
#